data_AF-A0A1D9G227-F1
#
_entry.id   AF-A0A1D9G227-F1
#
_cell.length_a   1.000
_cell.length_b   1.000
_cell.length_c   1.000
_cell.angle_alpha   90.00
_cell.angle_beta   90.00
_cell.angle_gamma   90.00
#
_symmetry.space_group_name_H-M   'P 1'
#
loop_
_entity.id
_entity.type
_entity.pdbx_description
1 polymer ?
#
loop_
_entity_poly.entity_id
_entity_poly.type
_entity_poly.pdbx_seq_one_letter_code
_entity_poly.pdbx_strand_id
1 'polypeptide(L)'
;MVTRILPPIVTGPVIMVIGLSLASTAVKMASEAGEGYSEGMAISVAMISLLATMLTAILARGFLRLIPILMGIGVGYMVTLPLGMVDFTKNSGFKAPSF
;
A
#
# COMPACT_ATOMS: atom_id res chain seq x y z
N MET A 1 11.50 33.18 -4.01
CA MET A 1 11.72 32.98 -5.46
C MET A 1 10.89 31.82 -6.05
N VAL A 2 10.47 30.82 -5.26
CA VAL A 2 9.67 29.66 -5.72
C VAL A 2 8.24 30.00 -6.19
N THR A 3 7.58 30.99 -5.59
CA THR A 3 6.18 31.36 -5.90
C THR A 3 5.93 31.92 -7.30
N ARG A 4 7.01 32.23 -8.06
CA ARG A 4 6.91 32.77 -9.42
C ARG A 4 7.14 31.72 -10.51
N ILE A 5 7.78 30.59 -10.17
CA ILE A 5 8.08 29.50 -11.11
C ILE A 5 6.93 28.48 -11.15
N LEU A 6 6.26 28.27 -10.02
CA LEU A 6 5.09 27.40 -9.91
C LEU A 6 3.95 28.21 -9.28
N PRO A 7 3.18 28.98 -10.09
CA PRO A 7 2.01 29.66 -9.55
C PRO A 7 1.05 28.62 -8.92
N PRO A 8 0.28 28.98 -7.87
CA PRO A 8 -0.58 28.04 -7.14
C PRO A 8 -1.56 27.26 -8.03
N ILE A 9 -1.88 27.83 -9.20
CA ILE A 9 -2.73 27.25 -10.25
C ILE A 9 -2.14 25.97 -10.87
N VAL A 10 -0.82 25.73 -10.80
CA VAL A 10 -0.18 24.49 -11.31
C VAL A 10 0.26 23.54 -10.21
N THR A 11 0.60 24.03 -9.02
CA THR A 11 1.02 23.13 -7.92
C THR A 11 -0.11 22.22 -7.44
N GLY A 12 -1.35 22.72 -7.41
CA GLY A 12 -2.52 21.93 -7.04
C GLY A 12 -2.79 20.76 -7.99
N PRO A 13 -2.97 21.02 -9.31
CA PRO A 13 -3.15 19.96 -10.30
C PRO A 13 -2.00 18.95 -10.35
N VAL A 14 -0.74 19.40 -10.24
CA VAL A 14 0.43 18.49 -10.26
C VAL A 14 0.39 17.50 -9.09
N ILE A 15 0.09 17.96 -7.86
CA ILE A 15 -0.02 17.08 -6.68
C ILE A 15 -1.17 16.08 -6.84
N MET A 16 -2.30 16.51 -7.42
CA MET A 16 -3.45 15.62 -7.67
C MET A 16 -3.11 14.51 -8.67
N VAL A 17 -2.40 14.83 -9.76
CA VAL A 17 -1.97 13.84 -10.76
C VAL A 17 -0.99 12.84 -10.17
N ILE A 18 -0.02 13.28 -9.35
CA ILE A 18 0.89 12.38 -8.64
C ILE A 18 0.09 11.40 -7.76
N GLY A 19 -0.89 11.92 -7.01
CA GLY A 19 -1.78 11.08 -6.19
C GLY A 19 -2.60 10.09 -7.00
N LEU A 20 -3.21 10.52 -8.11
CA LEU A 20 -3.99 9.66 -9.01
C LEU A 20 -3.15 8.57 -9.67
N SER A 21 -1.93 8.90 -10.11
CA SER A 21 -1.00 7.94 -10.69
C SER A 21 -0.58 6.88 -9.67
N LEU A 22 -0.20 7.29 -8.46
CA LEU A 22 0.18 6.37 -7.37
C LEU A 22 -1.01 5.51 -6.91
N ALA A 23 -2.22 6.07 -6.85
CA ALA A 23 -3.43 5.33 -6.50
C ALA A 23 -3.70 4.20 -7.51
N SER A 24 -3.55 4.46 -8.81
CA SER A 24 -3.77 3.45 -9.84
C SER A 24 -2.77 2.28 -9.75
N THR A 25 -1.51 2.57 -9.41
CA THR A 25 -0.49 1.53 -9.17
C THR A 25 -0.80 0.73 -7.92
N ALA A 26 -1.21 1.38 -6.82
CA ALA A 26 -1.56 0.69 -5.59
C ALA A 26 -2.75 -0.29 -5.77
N VAL A 27 -3.76 0.10 -6.57
CA VAL A 27 -4.90 -0.78 -6.87
C VAL A 27 -4.48 -1.98 -7.71
N LYS A 28 -3.60 -1.79 -8.70
CA LYS A 28 -3.04 -2.90 -9.48
C LYS A 28 -2.29 -3.88 -8.59
N MET A 29 -1.41 -3.38 -7.72
CA MET A 29 -0.66 -4.22 -6.77
C MET A 29 -1.55 -4.94 -5.75
N ALA A 30 -2.69 -4.36 -5.37
CA ALA A 30 -3.65 -4.99 -4.48
C ALA A 30 -4.51 -6.07 -5.17
N SER A 31 -4.74 -5.92 -6.48
CA SER A 31 -5.55 -6.85 -7.28
C SER A 31 -4.74 -7.99 -7.88
N GLU A 32 -3.45 -7.76 -8.18
CA GLU A 32 -2.54 -8.80 -8.66
C GLU A 32 -2.14 -9.70 -7.48
N ALA A 33 -2.80 -10.86 -7.38
CA ALA A 33 -2.28 -11.94 -6.58
C ALA A 33 -1.12 -12.60 -7.36
N GLY A 34 0.10 -12.53 -6.82
CA GLY A 34 1.24 -13.24 -7.40
C GLY A 34 0.98 -14.75 -7.50
N GLU A 35 1.82 -15.46 -8.29
CA GLU A 35 1.75 -16.92 -8.46
C GLU A 35 1.84 -17.65 -7.11
N GLY A 36 0.70 -17.93 -6.49
CA GLY A 36 0.65 -18.54 -5.16
C GLY A 36 -0.66 -18.33 -4.41
N TYR A 37 -1.46 -17.31 -4.75
CA TYR A 37 -2.68 -16.97 -4.00
C TYR A 37 -3.86 -16.59 -4.89
N SER A 38 -5.09 -16.76 -4.38
CA SER A 38 -6.29 -16.35 -5.09
C SER A 38 -6.45 -14.82 -5.06
N GLU A 39 -6.86 -14.23 -6.19
CA GLU A 39 -7.19 -12.78 -6.31
C GLU A 39 -8.13 -12.31 -5.19
N GLY A 40 -9.11 -13.13 -4.80
CA GLY A 40 -10.04 -12.81 -3.71
C GLY A 40 -9.36 -12.69 -2.35
N MET A 41 -8.27 -13.43 -2.13
CA MET A 41 -7.49 -13.40 -0.90
C MET A 41 -6.62 -12.13 -0.84
N ALA A 42 -5.94 -11.78 -1.93
CA ALA A 42 -5.14 -10.56 -2.02
C ALA A 42 -6.01 -9.29 -1.81
N ILE A 43 -7.18 -9.25 -2.46
CA ILE A 43 -8.15 -8.15 -2.30
C ILE A 43 -8.67 -8.09 -0.86
N SER A 44 -8.95 -9.24 -0.22
CA SER A 44 -9.41 -9.27 1.17
C SER A 44 -8.37 -8.69 2.15
N VAL A 45 -7.08 -9.02 1.97
CA VAL A 45 -5.98 -8.48 2.79
C VAL A 45 -5.81 -6.99 2.55
N ALA A 46 -5.85 -6.54 1.28
CA ALA A 46 -5.77 -5.13 0.94
C ALA A 46 -6.90 -4.32 1.58
N MET A 47 -8.14 -4.84 1.56
CA MET A 47 -9.29 -4.21 2.22
C MET A 47 -9.13 -4.13 3.74
N ILE A 48 -8.64 -5.20 4.39
CA ILE A 48 -8.40 -5.21 5.83
C ILE A 48 -7.30 -4.22 6.22
N SER A 49 -6.19 -4.18 5.46
CA SER A 49 -5.11 -3.22 5.65
C SER A 49 -5.59 -1.77 5.48
N LEU A 50 -6.40 -1.51 4.46
CA LEU A 50 -6.98 -0.19 4.21
C LEU A 50 -7.92 0.24 5.34
N LEU A 51 -8.78 -0.66 5.81
CA LEU A 51 -9.65 -0.41 6.97
C LEU A 51 -8.84 -0.15 8.25
N ALA A 52 -7.79 -0.93 8.52
CA ALA A 52 -6.91 -0.72 9.66
C ALA A 52 -6.22 0.65 9.59
N THR A 53 -5.73 1.03 8.41
CA THR A 53 -5.11 2.35 8.16
C THR A 53 -6.13 3.47 8.36
N MET A 54 -7.36 3.31 7.86
CA MET A 54 -8.43 4.31 7.98
C MET A 54 -8.87 4.51 9.43
N LEU A 55 -9.10 3.42 10.16
CA LEU A 55 -9.47 3.48 11.58
C LEU A 55 -8.38 4.15 12.41
N THR A 56 -7.12 3.73 12.21
CA THR A 56 -5.99 4.33 12.91
C THR A 56 -5.76 5.80 12.51
N ALA A 57 -6.06 6.18 11.26
CA ALA A 57 -6.00 7.58 10.80
C ALA A 57 -7.04 8.48 11.46
N ILE A 58 -8.25 7.97 11.72
CA ILE A 58 -9.31 8.72 12.41
C ILE A 58 -8.97 8.89 13.90
N LEU A 59 -8.39 7.86 14.52
CA LEU A 59 -8.01 7.89 15.94
C LEU A 59 -6.71 8.68 16.19
N ALA A 60 -5.79 8.71 15.23
CA ALA A 60 -4.52 9.43 15.33
C ALA A 60 -4.74 10.95 15.24
N ARG A 61 -4.53 11.67 16.35
CA ARG A 61 -4.57 13.14 16.40
C ARG A 61 -3.15 13.73 16.45
N GLY A 62 -2.95 14.85 15.76
CA GLY A 62 -1.73 15.67 15.86
C GLY A 62 -0.54 15.16 15.03
N PHE A 63 0.66 15.17 15.62
CA PHE A 63 1.95 14.82 14.99
C PHE A 63 2.03 13.35 14.54
N LEU A 64 1.05 12.53 14.91
CA LEU A 64 0.96 11.10 14.64
C LEU A 64 0.42 10.77 13.24
N ARG A 65 0.37 11.72 12.29
CA ARG A 65 -0.13 11.51 10.91
C ARG A 65 0.60 10.41 10.13
N LEU A 66 1.83 10.03 10.54
CA LEU A 66 2.60 8.93 9.94
C LEU A 66 2.27 7.55 10.56
N ILE A 67 1.75 7.52 11.78
CA ILE A 67 1.43 6.27 12.50
C ILE A 67 0.37 5.41 11.80
N PRO A 68 -0.70 5.98 11.21
CA PRO A 68 -1.72 5.18 10.53
C PRO A 68 -1.15 4.29 9.44
N ILE A 69 -0.21 4.82 8.65
CA ILE A 69 0.43 4.08 7.55
C ILE A 69 1.24 2.89 8.10
N LEU A 70 2.02 3.12 9.17
CA LEU A 70 2.80 2.06 9.81
C LEU A 70 1.91 0.98 10.42
N MET A 71 0.81 1.38 11.08
CA MET A 71 -0.16 0.45 11.65
C MET A 71 -0.90 -0.35 10.57
N GLY A 72 -1.25 0.29 9.45
CA GLY A 72 -1.85 -0.38 8.29
C GLY A 72 -0.97 -1.49 7.73
N ILE A 73 0.31 -1.19 7.48
CA ILE A 73 1.29 -2.18 7.02
C ILE A 73 1.48 -3.30 8.06
N GLY A 74 1.58 -2.95 9.35
CA GLY A 74 1.72 -3.92 10.43
C GLY A 74 0.53 -4.89 10.51
N VAL A 75 -0.70 -4.38 10.48
CA VAL A 75 -1.91 -5.22 10.48
C VAL A 75 -2.03 -6.03 9.19
N GLY A 76 -1.73 -5.43 8.03
CA GLY A 76 -1.71 -6.14 6.75
C GLY A 76 -0.75 -7.34 6.77
N TYR A 77 0.46 -7.16 7.32
CA TYR A 77 1.42 -8.25 7.49
C TYR A 77 0.97 -9.31 8.50
N MET A 78 0.33 -8.91 9.60
CA MET A 78 -0.22 -9.88 10.57
C MET A 78 -1.34 -10.74 9.97
N VAL A 79 -2.09 -10.21 9.01
CA VAL A 79 -3.17 -10.93 8.32
C VAL A 79 -2.63 -11.87 7.24
N THR A 80 -1.49 -11.58 6.61
CA THR A 80 -0.87 -12.49 5.62
C THR A 80 -0.22 -13.72 6.24
N LEU A 81 0.18 -13.65 7.53
CA LEU A 81 0.78 -14.76 8.28
C LEU A 81 -0.12 -16.01 8.38
N PRO A 82 -1.38 -15.93 8.85
CA PRO A 82 -2.28 -17.09 8.92
C PRO A 82 -2.77 -17.55 7.53
N LEU A 83 -2.70 -16.69 6.52
CA LEU A 83 -3.11 -16.97 5.15
C LEU A 83 -2.05 -17.74 4.35
N GLY A 84 -0.89 -18.06 4.97
CA GLY A 84 0.21 -18.73 4.29
C GLY A 84 0.82 -17.90 3.17
N MET A 85 0.48 -16.60 3.11
CA MET A 85 0.87 -15.67 2.04
C MET A 85 2.31 -15.17 2.14
N VAL A 86 3.00 -15.56 3.20
CA VAL A 86 4.37 -15.16 3.48
C VAL A 86 5.27 -16.35 3.18
N ASP A 87 5.95 -16.28 2.04
CA ASP A 87 7.03 -17.21 1.70
C ASP A 87 8.16 -17.09 2.73
N PHE A 88 8.09 -17.89 3.78
CA PHE A 88 9.23 -18.14 4.68
C PHE A 88 10.21 -19.16 4.09
N THR A 89 9.93 -19.68 2.88
CA THR A 89 10.80 -20.61 2.14
C THR A 89 11.95 -19.85 1.47
N LYS A 90 12.85 -19.30 2.27
CA LYS A 90 14.19 -18.88 1.82
C LYS A 90 15.25 -19.79 2.43
N ASN A 91 15.22 -21.06 1.99
CA ASN A 91 16.30 -22.05 1.83
C ASN A 91 15.64 -23.41 1.54
N SER A 92 15.80 -24.11 0.42
CA SER A 92 16.99 -24.33 -0.43
C SER A 92 16.58 -24.56 -1.90
N GLY A 93 16.50 -23.47 -2.68
CA GLY A 93 16.16 -23.55 -4.09
C GLY A 93 15.84 -22.18 -4.63
N PHE A 94 16.87 -21.45 -5.03
CA PHE A 94 16.76 -20.29 -5.89
C PHE A 94 15.92 -20.65 -7.11
N LYS A 95 14.61 -20.34 -7.09
CA LYS A 95 13.81 -20.26 -8.30
C LYS A 95 14.10 -18.89 -8.88
N ALA A 96 15.05 -18.89 -9.80
CA ALA A 96 15.38 -17.76 -10.64
C ALA A 96 14.10 -17.17 -11.26
N PRO A 97 14.02 -15.84 -11.41
CA PRO A 97 12.92 -15.20 -12.10
C PRO A 97 12.84 -15.75 -13.53
N SER A 98 11.74 -16.43 -13.86
CA SER A 98 11.29 -16.52 -15.24
C SER A 98 10.51 -15.25 -15.52
N PHE A 99 11.06 -14.45 -16.44
CA PHE A 99 10.46 -13.27 -17.06
C PHE A 99 8.94 -13.38 -17.24
#